data_AF-A0AAV7C3P8-F1
#
_entry.id   AF-A0AAV7C3P8-F1
#
_cell.length_a   1.000
_cell.length_b   1.000
_cell.length_c   1.000
_cell.angle_alpha   90.00
_cell.angle_beta   90.00
_cell.angle_gamma   90.00
#
_symmetry.space_group_name_H-M   'P 1'
#
loop_
_entity.id
_entity.type
_entity.pdbx_description
1 polymer ?
#
loop_
_entity_poly.entity_id
_entity_poly.type
_entity_poly.pdbx_seq_one_letter_code
_entity_poly.pdbx_strand_id
1 'polypeptide(L)'
;MAFVLVDATGGGESGESAEAEGSSPITGALGFLSSISTAVQSTGKTVLSGGLDALEFIGKKTMDVIAEGDPGFKKTKGLMNRNATLSHVLREAKEREEQRVSSEVVPDTERRAHYGLLFDEYQGLAHLEALEMLSKESEGKVKSIMGALSGEELAELKKEMESLKEVFSMEEFDEDEEVEKADEDFVAEISALFKDLQISVRPEKLTNARKAAYSWMIKAEEEGRVTGEEDQGDPQRTSTIENIHESAIRSLAELTACAIEVFHKSAALILHGDTQVSAESRGKALSQMTVALCKELSQLSKRMTTLLTTAGASEKSDILNPLITGVFLEASNSASYIQDAFQLLLPVLEISHIQSRT
;
A
#
# COMPACT_ATOMS: atom_id res chain seq x y z
N MET A 1 20.38 47.79 -68.41
CA MET A 1 20.36 47.12 -67.09
C MET A 1 21.62 47.57 -66.40
N ALA A 2 21.51 48.64 -65.61
CA ALA A 2 22.55 49.63 -65.42
C ALA A 2 22.64 50.07 -63.94
N PHE A 3 23.88 50.40 -63.53
CA PHE A 3 24.32 51.23 -62.40
C PHE A 3 24.19 50.64 -60.98
N VAL A 4 25.26 50.44 -60.19
CA VAL A 4 26.36 51.31 -59.69
C VAL A 4 26.02 51.91 -58.31
N LEU A 5 27.01 51.79 -57.40
CA LEU A 5 27.40 52.60 -56.23
C LEU A 5 26.36 53.57 -55.61
N VAL A 6 26.41 53.72 -54.27
CA VAL A 6 27.11 54.85 -53.62
C VAL A 6 27.06 54.71 -52.09
N ASP A 7 28.25 54.95 -51.54
CA ASP A 7 28.69 55.15 -50.15
C ASP A 7 28.19 56.51 -49.59
N ALA A 8 28.76 56.95 -48.47
CA ALA A 8 28.77 58.32 -47.91
C ALA A 8 27.89 58.52 -46.66
N THR A 9 28.43 58.36 -45.45
CA THR A 9 29.32 59.28 -44.69
C THR A 9 28.62 60.46 -44.02
N GLY A 10 29.01 60.70 -42.76
CA GLY A 10 28.88 61.98 -42.06
C GLY A 10 28.36 61.76 -40.64
N GLY A 11 29.10 61.97 -39.55
CA GLY A 11 30.36 62.66 -39.36
C GLY A 11 30.19 63.67 -38.21
N GLY A 12 31.05 63.55 -37.19
CA GLY A 12 31.39 64.58 -36.18
C GLY A 12 30.25 65.10 -35.30
N GLU A 13 30.46 65.69 -34.12
CA GLU A 13 31.59 66.03 -33.26
C GLU A 13 30.94 66.34 -31.88
N SER A 14 31.44 65.80 -30.77
CA SER A 14 32.35 66.49 -29.80
C SER A 14 31.68 67.56 -28.93
N GLY A 15 31.87 67.42 -27.60
CA GLY A 15 31.73 68.47 -26.58
C GLY A 15 30.74 68.09 -25.46
N GLU A 16 31.17 67.49 -24.35
CA GLU A 16 31.60 68.15 -23.08
C GLU A 16 30.51 69.04 -22.45
N SER A 17 30.17 69.02 -21.16
CA SER A 17 30.70 68.37 -19.94
C SER A 17 29.70 68.64 -18.79
N ALA A 18 29.89 67.92 -17.67
CA ALA A 18 29.40 68.16 -16.31
C ALA A 18 28.09 67.46 -15.85
N GLU A 19 28.29 66.33 -15.16
CA GLU A 19 27.96 66.06 -13.74
C GLU A 19 26.71 66.76 -13.13
N ALA A 20 25.85 66.17 -12.31
CA ALA A 20 25.79 64.87 -11.64
C ALA A 20 24.34 64.61 -11.17
N GLU A 21 24.12 63.35 -10.85
CA GLU A 21 23.00 62.62 -10.24
C GLU A 21 21.85 63.36 -9.54
N GLY A 22 20.66 62.75 -9.67
CA GLY A 22 19.62 62.86 -8.65
C GLY A 22 18.20 62.84 -9.20
N SER A 23 17.63 61.62 -9.28
CA SER A 23 16.19 61.29 -9.17
C SER A 23 15.17 62.35 -9.62
N SER A 24 14.38 62.02 -10.65
CA SER A 24 13.10 62.69 -10.87
C SER A 24 12.07 61.80 -11.56
N PRO A 25 10.79 62.14 -11.39
CA PRO A 25 9.71 61.18 -11.24
C PRO A 25 8.76 61.16 -12.44
N ILE A 26 7.85 60.21 -12.33
CA ILE A 26 6.57 60.06 -13.03
C ILE A 26 5.88 61.40 -13.34
N THR A 27 5.43 61.55 -14.59
CA THR A 27 4.10 62.02 -15.04
C THR A 27 4.14 62.15 -16.58
N GLY A 28 3.20 61.67 -17.38
CA GLY A 28 1.93 61.01 -17.13
C GLY A 28 1.10 61.08 -18.43
N ALA A 29 0.14 60.15 -18.52
CA ALA A 29 -1.04 60.08 -19.39
C ALA A 29 -0.98 59.02 -20.50
N LEU A 30 -1.95 58.11 -20.68
CA LEU A 30 -3.21 57.78 -19.99
C LEU A 30 -3.65 56.43 -20.58
N GLY A 31 -4.03 55.43 -19.78
CA GLY A 31 -4.56 54.17 -20.33
C GLY A 31 -4.81 53.04 -19.33
N PHE A 32 -5.89 53.17 -18.54
CA PHE A 32 -6.71 52.08 -17.98
C PHE A 32 -6.04 50.85 -17.33
N LEU A 33 -5.93 50.86 -15.99
CA LEU A 33 -5.87 49.66 -15.15
C LEU A 33 -7.01 49.72 -14.13
N SER A 34 -8.07 48.94 -14.36
CA SER A 34 -8.91 48.36 -13.31
C SER A 34 -9.91 47.39 -13.91
N SER A 35 -9.97 46.19 -13.32
CA SER A 35 -10.94 45.11 -13.56
C SER A 35 -10.66 44.20 -14.77
N ILE A 36 -10.04 43.03 -14.51
CA ILE A 36 -10.59 41.69 -14.76
C ILE A 36 -9.75 40.73 -13.87
N SER A 37 -10.23 40.51 -12.66
CA SER A 37 -10.09 39.22 -11.99
C SER A 37 -11.22 38.32 -12.50
N THR A 38 -11.02 37.01 -12.50
CA THR A 38 -11.93 35.92 -12.96
C THR A 38 -11.98 35.62 -14.46
N ALA A 39 -11.01 34.85 -14.99
CA ALA A 39 -11.21 33.91 -16.11
C ALA A 39 -10.00 32.99 -16.45
N VAL A 40 -9.24 32.47 -15.46
CA VAL A 40 -8.22 31.41 -15.74
C VAL A 40 -8.27 30.21 -14.77
N GLN A 41 -9.14 30.22 -13.75
CA GLN A 41 -9.28 29.07 -12.83
C GLN A 41 -10.10 27.89 -13.37
N SER A 42 -10.59 27.93 -14.61
CA SER A 42 -11.45 26.86 -15.16
C SER A 42 -10.81 26.01 -16.26
N THR A 43 -9.65 26.37 -16.82
CA THR A 43 -8.99 25.55 -17.86
C THR A 43 -8.03 24.50 -17.29
N GLY A 44 -7.63 24.60 -16.01
CA GLY A 44 -6.78 23.59 -15.35
C GLY A 44 -7.52 22.33 -14.88
N LYS A 45 -8.83 22.43 -14.58
CA LYS A 45 -9.62 21.28 -14.08
C LYS A 45 -10.10 20.33 -15.18
N THR A 46 -10.36 20.83 -16.39
CA THR A 46 -10.84 20.00 -17.51
C THR A 46 -9.71 19.19 -18.17
N VAL A 47 -8.46 19.68 -18.11
CA VAL A 47 -7.29 18.93 -18.63
C VAL A 47 -6.91 17.77 -17.70
N LEU A 48 -7.17 17.89 -16.39
CA LEU A 48 -6.95 16.81 -15.42
C LEU A 48 -7.98 15.68 -15.56
N SER A 49 -9.26 15.97 -15.85
CA SER A 49 -10.25 14.91 -16.10
C SER A 49 -10.00 14.21 -17.44
N GLY A 50 -9.61 14.97 -18.48
CA GLY A 50 -9.24 14.38 -19.79
C GLY A 50 -7.95 13.55 -19.73
N GLY A 51 -7.02 13.88 -18.83
CA GLY A 51 -5.80 13.09 -18.56
C GLY A 51 -6.08 11.80 -17.79
N LEU A 52 -7.02 11.82 -16.84
CA LEU A 52 -7.46 10.64 -16.10
C LEU A 52 -8.24 9.67 -16.99
N ASP A 53 -9.15 10.16 -17.81
CA ASP A 53 -9.87 9.33 -18.81
C ASP A 53 -8.90 8.76 -19.86
N ALA A 54 -7.86 9.51 -20.22
CA ALA A 54 -6.81 9.01 -21.10
C ALA A 54 -5.93 7.95 -20.41
N LEU A 55 -5.62 8.11 -19.12
CA LEU A 55 -4.91 7.12 -18.31
C LEU A 55 -5.76 5.87 -18.04
N GLU A 56 -7.07 6.01 -17.85
CA GLU A 56 -8.02 4.89 -17.73
C GLU A 56 -8.14 4.17 -19.06
N PHE A 57 -8.26 4.90 -20.17
CA PHE A 57 -8.34 4.31 -21.50
C PHE A 57 -7.03 3.62 -21.89
N ILE A 58 -5.88 4.25 -21.59
CA ILE A 58 -4.55 3.64 -21.79
C ILE A 58 -4.38 2.47 -20.85
N GLY A 59 -4.77 2.56 -19.58
CA GLY A 59 -4.70 1.49 -18.59
C GLY A 59 -5.56 0.29 -18.99
N LYS A 60 -6.80 0.52 -19.41
CA LYS A 60 -7.75 -0.48 -19.89
C LYS A 60 -7.29 -1.11 -21.19
N LYS A 61 -6.84 -0.31 -22.16
CA LYS A 61 -6.35 -0.83 -23.45
C LYS A 61 -5.01 -1.56 -23.30
N THR A 62 -4.16 -1.11 -22.38
CA THR A 62 -2.92 -1.82 -22.02
C THR A 62 -3.24 -3.12 -21.30
N MET A 63 -4.22 -3.13 -20.40
CA MET A 63 -4.72 -4.33 -19.73
C MET A 63 -5.34 -5.32 -20.72
N ASP A 64 -6.11 -4.84 -21.70
CA ASP A 64 -6.71 -5.66 -22.76
C ASP A 64 -5.64 -6.24 -23.71
N VAL A 65 -4.62 -5.46 -24.06
CA VAL A 65 -3.49 -5.93 -24.90
C VAL A 65 -2.56 -6.89 -24.12
N ILE A 66 -2.35 -6.69 -22.83
CA ILE A 66 -1.67 -7.66 -21.94
C ILE A 66 -2.48 -8.95 -21.86
N ALA A 67 -3.81 -8.85 -21.74
CA ALA A 67 -4.71 -10.00 -21.73
C ALA A 67 -4.73 -10.76 -23.07
N GLU A 68 -4.45 -10.08 -24.19
CA GLU A 68 -4.34 -10.71 -25.52
C GLU A 68 -2.95 -11.29 -25.80
N GLY A 69 -1.89 -10.74 -25.20
CA GLY A 69 -0.50 -11.17 -25.38
C GLY A 69 -0.02 -12.27 -24.42
N ASP A 70 -0.65 -12.43 -23.25
CA ASP A 70 -0.28 -13.44 -22.26
C ASP A 70 -1.39 -14.51 -22.09
N PRO A 71 -1.17 -15.75 -22.58
CA PRO A 71 -2.08 -16.89 -22.37
C PRO A 71 -2.32 -17.23 -20.88
N GLY A 72 -1.48 -16.75 -19.97
CA GLY A 72 -1.63 -16.89 -18.51
C GLY A 72 -2.74 -16.01 -17.94
N PHE A 73 -2.87 -14.77 -18.42
CA PHE A 73 -3.83 -13.79 -17.87
C PHE A 73 -5.30 -14.19 -18.10
N LYS A 74 -5.61 -14.82 -19.24
CA LYS A 74 -6.94 -15.39 -19.52
C LYS A 74 -7.26 -16.62 -18.67
N LYS A 75 -6.25 -17.35 -18.19
CA LYS A 75 -6.45 -18.46 -17.26
C LYS A 75 -6.77 -17.96 -15.85
N THR A 76 -6.20 -16.84 -15.40
CA THR A 76 -6.45 -16.33 -14.04
C THR A 76 -7.89 -15.89 -13.81
N LYS A 77 -8.58 -15.35 -14.84
CA LYS A 77 -10.01 -14.98 -14.73
C LYS A 77 -10.98 -16.16 -14.92
N GLY A 78 -10.54 -17.24 -15.58
CA GLY A 78 -11.35 -18.44 -15.87
C GLY A 78 -11.06 -19.65 -14.98
N LEU A 79 -10.02 -19.60 -14.15
CA LEU A 79 -9.57 -20.67 -13.26
C LEU A 79 -9.72 -20.30 -11.78
N MET A 80 -10.69 -19.45 -11.44
CA MET A 80 -11.25 -19.43 -10.09
C MET A 80 -11.97 -20.77 -9.88
N ASN A 81 -11.18 -21.80 -9.61
CA ASN A 81 -11.66 -23.05 -9.07
C ASN A 81 -12.31 -22.67 -7.74
N ARG A 82 -13.64 -22.76 -7.67
CA ARG A 82 -14.49 -22.25 -6.57
C ARG A 82 -14.23 -22.87 -5.18
N ASN A 83 -13.15 -23.65 -5.04
CA ASN A 83 -12.73 -24.36 -3.84
C ASN A 83 -11.28 -24.05 -3.41
N ALA A 84 -10.55 -23.17 -4.10
CA ALA A 84 -9.18 -22.82 -3.68
C ALA A 84 -9.22 -21.79 -2.55
N THR A 85 -8.63 -22.12 -1.40
CA THR A 85 -8.45 -21.18 -0.29
C THR A 85 -7.28 -20.23 -0.58
N LEU A 86 -7.18 -19.10 0.14
CA LEU A 86 -6.10 -18.14 -0.08
C LEU A 86 -4.73 -18.79 0.15
N SER A 87 -4.60 -19.61 1.21
CA SER A 87 -3.37 -20.37 1.46
C SER A 87 -3.00 -21.30 0.30
N HIS A 88 -3.98 -21.93 -0.35
CA HIS A 88 -3.74 -22.76 -1.53
C HIS A 88 -3.22 -21.93 -2.72
N VAL A 89 -3.82 -20.78 -2.99
CA VAL A 89 -3.37 -19.88 -4.07
C VAL A 89 -1.94 -19.40 -3.82
N LEU A 90 -1.64 -18.98 -2.59
CA LEU A 90 -0.30 -18.51 -2.21
C LEU A 90 0.74 -19.63 -2.26
N ARG A 91 0.40 -20.84 -1.83
CA ARG A 91 1.27 -22.01 -1.96
C ARG A 91 1.56 -22.33 -3.42
N GLU A 92 0.53 -22.33 -4.27
CA GLU A 92 0.71 -22.60 -5.70
C GLU A 92 1.54 -21.51 -6.39
N ALA A 93 1.39 -20.24 -5.98
CA ALA A 93 2.24 -19.14 -6.44
C ALA A 93 3.70 -19.34 -5.98
N LYS A 94 3.91 -19.72 -4.71
CA LYS A 94 5.22 -20.03 -4.15
C LYS A 94 5.91 -21.19 -4.87
N GLU A 95 5.21 -22.31 -5.08
CA GLU A 95 5.76 -23.51 -5.76
C GLU A 95 6.19 -23.19 -7.20
N ARG A 96 5.42 -22.35 -7.91
CA ARG A 96 5.82 -21.87 -9.25
C ARG A 96 7.09 -21.04 -9.18
N GLU A 97 7.23 -20.19 -8.17
CA GLU A 97 8.42 -19.36 -8.01
C GLU A 97 9.65 -20.20 -7.65
N GLU A 98 9.53 -21.16 -6.73
CA GLU A 98 10.61 -22.09 -6.40
C GLU A 98 11.09 -22.89 -7.63
N GLN A 99 10.17 -23.27 -8.53
CA GLN A 99 10.50 -23.93 -9.80
C GLN A 99 11.24 -23.01 -10.77
N ARG A 100 10.89 -21.71 -10.82
CA ARG A 100 11.62 -20.72 -11.62
C ARG A 100 13.03 -20.50 -11.08
N VAL A 101 13.14 -20.26 -9.77
CA VAL A 101 14.41 -20.00 -9.06
C VAL A 101 15.36 -21.20 -9.07
N SER A 102 14.84 -22.43 -9.13
CA SER A 102 15.65 -23.65 -9.26
C SER A 102 16.06 -23.97 -10.70
N SER A 103 15.31 -23.48 -11.70
CA SER A 103 15.62 -23.67 -13.12
C SER A 103 16.56 -22.61 -13.69
N GLU A 104 16.56 -21.39 -13.13
CA GLU A 104 17.45 -20.29 -13.54
C GLU A 104 18.57 -20.09 -12.50
N VAL A 105 19.78 -19.74 -12.95
CA VAL A 105 20.88 -19.35 -12.04
C VAL A 105 20.61 -17.92 -11.57
N VAL A 106 19.59 -17.78 -10.74
CA VAL A 106 19.18 -16.53 -10.09
C VAL A 106 20.21 -16.19 -9.00
N PRO A 107 20.77 -14.96 -8.97
CA PRO A 107 21.69 -14.54 -7.91
C PRO A 107 21.05 -14.65 -6.51
N ASP A 108 21.87 -14.92 -5.49
CA ASP A 108 21.38 -15.16 -4.11
C ASP A 108 20.60 -13.96 -3.53
N THR A 109 20.84 -12.75 -4.05
CA THR A 109 20.14 -11.51 -3.69
C THR A 109 18.69 -11.49 -4.17
N GLU A 110 18.42 -11.92 -5.40
CA GLU A 110 17.05 -12.03 -5.93
C GLU A 110 16.26 -13.11 -5.16
N ARG A 111 16.90 -14.24 -4.79
CA ARG A 111 16.29 -15.27 -3.94
C ARG A 111 15.82 -14.76 -2.57
N ARG A 112 16.56 -13.82 -1.99
CA ARG A 112 16.29 -13.25 -0.64
C ARG A 112 15.22 -12.17 -0.63
N ALA A 113 14.81 -11.65 -1.79
CA ALA A 113 13.84 -10.58 -1.93
C ALA A 113 12.45 -11.05 -2.39
N HIS A 114 12.24 -12.34 -2.68
CA HIS A 114 10.93 -12.82 -3.14
C HIS A 114 9.92 -12.85 -2.00
N TYR A 115 8.85 -12.07 -2.14
CA TYR A 115 7.80 -11.92 -1.14
C TYR A 115 7.23 -13.26 -0.68
N GLY A 116 6.84 -14.15 -1.60
CA GLY A 116 6.21 -15.43 -1.25
C GLY A 116 7.10 -16.38 -0.44
N LEU A 117 8.42 -16.35 -0.69
CA LEU A 117 9.38 -17.13 0.09
C LEU A 117 9.55 -16.55 1.50
N LEU A 118 9.73 -15.23 1.59
CA LEU A 118 9.86 -14.51 2.86
C LEU A 118 8.61 -14.65 3.72
N PHE A 119 7.43 -14.52 3.10
CA PHE A 119 6.15 -14.66 3.78
C PHE A 119 5.99 -16.05 4.42
N ASP A 120 6.43 -17.11 3.73
CA ASP A 120 6.46 -18.46 4.30
C ASP A 120 7.55 -18.64 5.37
N GLU A 121 8.72 -18.04 5.20
CA GLU A 121 9.80 -18.03 6.20
C GLU A 121 9.33 -17.41 7.52
N TYR A 122 8.55 -16.33 7.44
CA TYR A 122 7.87 -15.71 8.58
C TYR A 122 6.60 -16.44 9.03
N GLN A 123 6.36 -17.64 8.53
CA GLN A 123 5.23 -18.52 8.88
C GLN A 123 3.84 -17.99 8.50
N GLY A 124 3.77 -17.04 7.56
CA GLY A 124 2.52 -16.43 7.11
C GLY A 124 1.54 -17.45 6.54
N LEU A 125 2.02 -18.38 5.71
CA LEU A 125 1.19 -19.47 5.16
C LEU A 125 0.64 -20.38 6.26
N ALA A 126 1.48 -20.80 7.21
CA ALA A 126 1.07 -21.68 8.30
C ALA A 126 -0.01 -21.05 9.17
N HIS A 127 0.11 -19.75 9.47
CA HIS A 127 -0.92 -19.01 10.21
C HIS A 127 -2.22 -18.85 9.44
N LEU A 128 -2.14 -18.59 8.14
CA LEU A 128 -3.32 -18.48 7.29
C LEU A 128 -4.05 -19.82 7.18
N GLU A 129 -3.33 -20.93 6.97
CA GLU A 129 -3.91 -22.28 6.93
C GLU A 129 -4.61 -22.64 8.24
N ALA A 130 -3.97 -22.32 9.38
CA ALA A 130 -4.57 -22.53 10.69
C ALA A 130 -5.85 -21.71 10.87
N LEU A 131 -5.85 -20.45 10.45
CA LEU A 131 -7.02 -19.59 10.49
C LEU A 131 -8.14 -20.09 9.57
N GLU A 132 -7.83 -20.52 8.36
CA GLU A 132 -8.80 -21.12 7.42
C GLU A 132 -9.43 -22.40 8.00
N MET A 133 -8.64 -23.25 8.66
CA MET A 133 -9.15 -24.44 9.34
C MET A 133 -10.14 -24.09 10.47
N LEU A 134 -9.77 -23.13 11.34
CA LEU A 134 -10.64 -22.66 12.42
C LEU A 134 -11.93 -22.02 11.87
N SER A 135 -11.81 -21.22 10.81
CA SER A 135 -12.94 -20.58 10.15
C SER A 135 -13.91 -21.62 9.58
N LYS A 136 -13.39 -22.61 8.83
CA LYS A 136 -14.19 -23.67 8.23
C LYS A 136 -14.87 -24.57 9.27
N GLU A 137 -14.16 -24.90 10.35
CA GLU A 137 -14.75 -25.64 11.47
C GLU A 137 -15.89 -24.85 12.12
N SER A 138 -15.68 -23.56 12.35
CA SER A 138 -16.67 -22.66 12.96
C SER A 138 -17.89 -22.49 12.06
N GLU A 139 -17.70 -22.27 10.76
CA GLU A 139 -18.76 -22.19 9.76
C GLU A 139 -19.62 -23.47 9.73
N GLY A 140 -18.97 -24.65 9.80
CA GLY A 140 -19.66 -25.93 9.89
C GLY A 140 -20.55 -26.04 11.14
N LYS A 141 -20.07 -25.56 12.29
CA LYS A 141 -20.84 -25.53 13.55
C LYS A 141 -22.01 -24.55 13.47
N VAL A 142 -21.80 -23.33 12.96
CA VAL A 142 -22.85 -22.33 12.76
C VAL A 142 -23.96 -22.92 11.89
N LYS A 143 -23.62 -23.51 10.73
CA LYS A 143 -24.58 -24.16 9.84
C LYS A 143 -25.35 -25.29 10.53
N SER A 144 -24.66 -26.13 11.32
CA SER A 144 -25.30 -27.22 12.06
C SER A 144 -26.31 -26.71 13.08
N ILE A 145 -25.97 -25.65 13.84
CA ILE A 145 -26.86 -25.07 14.86
C ILE A 145 -28.07 -24.41 14.20
N MET A 146 -27.84 -23.60 13.17
CA MET A 146 -28.92 -22.96 12.39
C MET A 146 -29.85 -24.00 11.76
N GLY A 147 -29.34 -25.15 11.33
CA GLY A 147 -30.14 -26.24 10.78
C GLY A 147 -30.99 -26.99 11.82
N ALA A 148 -30.61 -26.91 13.10
CA ALA A 148 -31.36 -27.52 14.20
C ALA A 148 -32.45 -26.62 14.78
N LEU A 149 -32.37 -25.31 14.56
CA LEU A 149 -33.35 -24.33 15.01
C LEU A 149 -34.50 -24.17 14.00
N SER A 150 -35.66 -23.69 14.47
CA SER A 150 -36.81 -23.41 13.60
C SER A 150 -37.66 -22.27 14.16
N GLY A 151 -38.59 -21.73 13.36
CA GLY A 151 -39.53 -20.70 13.82
C GLY A 151 -38.87 -19.38 14.18
N GLU A 152 -39.29 -18.78 15.29
CA GLU A 152 -38.87 -17.45 15.75
C GLU A 152 -37.40 -17.42 16.17
N GLU A 153 -36.91 -18.46 16.87
CA GLU A 153 -35.52 -18.57 17.32
C GLU A 153 -34.54 -18.54 16.13
N LEU A 154 -34.87 -19.24 15.04
CA LEU A 154 -34.07 -19.22 13.82
C LEU A 154 -34.10 -17.86 13.12
N ALA A 155 -35.26 -17.18 13.12
CA ALA A 155 -35.40 -15.87 12.49
C ALA A 155 -34.61 -14.79 13.24
N GLU A 156 -34.64 -14.84 14.57
CA GLU A 156 -33.85 -13.95 15.43
C GLU A 156 -32.35 -14.19 15.25
N LEU A 157 -31.89 -15.45 15.32
CA LEU A 157 -30.47 -15.76 15.13
C LEU A 157 -29.97 -15.32 13.75
N LYS A 158 -30.75 -15.52 12.68
CA LYS A 158 -30.38 -15.03 11.34
C LYS A 158 -30.20 -13.52 11.29
N LYS A 159 -31.05 -12.76 11.98
CA LYS A 159 -30.95 -11.30 12.04
C LYS A 159 -29.67 -10.88 12.78
N GLU A 160 -29.32 -11.57 13.86
CA GLU A 160 -28.08 -11.33 14.58
C GLU A 160 -26.84 -11.65 13.73
N MET A 161 -26.83 -12.77 12.98
CA MET A 161 -25.73 -13.11 12.08
C MET A 161 -25.56 -12.06 10.97
N GLU A 162 -26.66 -11.55 10.40
CA GLU A 162 -26.58 -10.49 9.40
C GLU A 162 -26.00 -9.20 9.99
N SER A 163 -26.41 -8.83 11.22
CA SER A 163 -25.84 -7.67 11.91
C SER A 163 -24.35 -7.84 12.20
N LEU A 164 -23.88 -9.05 12.54
CA LEU A 164 -22.45 -9.32 12.69
C LEU A 164 -21.72 -9.23 11.36
N LYS A 165 -22.31 -9.74 10.29
CA LYS A 165 -21.75 -9.70 8.94
C LYS A 165 -21.61 -8.28 8.40
N GLU A 166 -22.53 -7.37 8.74
CA GLU A 166 -22.42 -5.95 8.39
C GLU A 166 -21.12 -5.32 8.94
N VAL A 167 -20.66 -5.74 10.12
CA VAL A 167 -19.39 -5.29 10.71
C VAL A 167 -18.17 -5.75 9.89
N PHE A 168 -18.31 -6.80 9.09
CA PHE A 168 -17.27 -7.32 8.21
C PHE A 168 -17.39 -6.78 6.77
N SER A 169 -18.28 -5.83 6.53
CA SER A 169 -18.41 -5.18 5.22
C SER A 169 -17.14 -4.41 4.87
N MET A 170 -16.72 -4.48 3.60
CA MET A 170 -15.49 -3.83 3.13
C MET A 170 -15.63 -2.31 2.94
N GLU A 171 -16.81 -1.74 3.16
CA GLU A 171 -17.09 -0.32 2.98
C GLU A 171 -16.24 0.59 3.90
N GLU A 172 -15.76 0.07 5.04
CA GLU A 172 -14.85 0.78 5.95
C GLU A 172 -13.40 0.90 5.42
N PHE A 173 -13.06 0.23 4.32
CA PHE A 173 -11.71 0.25 3.72
C PHE A 173 -11.59 1.18 2.50
N ASP A 174 -12.71 1.78 2.05
CA ASP A 174 -12.77 2.62 0.84
C ASP A 174 -12.48 4.11 1.09
N GLU A 175 -12.08 4.52 2.30
CA GLU A 175 -11.87 5.93 2.59
C GLU A 175 -10.48 6.45 2.16
N ASP A 176 -10.52 7.30 1.12
CA ASP A 176 -9.55 8.33 0.70
C ASP A 176 -9.18 9.33 1.83
N GLU A 177 -8.95 8.87 3.06
CA GLU A 177 -8.44 9.74 4.12
C GLU A 177 -6.95 10.02 3.86
N GLU A 178 -6.66 11.28 3.52
CA GLU A 178 -5.29 11.82 3.52
C GLU A 178 -4.58 11.42 4.82
N VAL A 179 -3.60 10.54 4.69
CA VAL A 179 -2.76 10.01 5.77
C VAL A 179 -1.80 11.10 6.23
N GLU A 180 -2.32 12.13 6.87
CA GLU A 180 -1.59 13.30 7.39
C GLU A 180 -1.62 13.37 8.91
N LYS A 181 -2.05 12.29 9.60
CA LYS A 181 -1.90 12.18 11.05
C LYS A 181 -0.70 11.30 11.40
N ALA A 182 0.23 11.97 12.09
CA ALA A 182 1.52 11.57 12.61
C ALA A 182 1.69 10.06 12.88
N ASP A 183 2.91 9.61 12.59
CA ASP A 183 3.60 8.36 12.94
C ASP A 183 3.53 7.94 14.43
N GLU A 184 2.82 8.71 15.26
CA GLU A 184 2.64 8.53 16.70
C GLU A 184 1.18 8.11 16.94
N ASP A 185 0.82 6.87 17.27
CA ASP A 185 1.56 5.77 17.85
C ASP A 185 0.81 4.47 17.48
N PHE A 186 1.14 3.89 16.30
CA PHE A 186 0.54 2.62 15.82
C PHE A 186 0.56 1.53 16.90
N VAL A 187 1.63 1.50 17.70
CA VAL A 187 1.78 0.55 18.80
C VAL A 187 0.72 0.79 19.88
N ALA A 188 0.46 2.04 20.24
CA ALA A 188 -0.61 2.37 21.19
C ALA A 188 -2.01 2.09 20.62
N GLU A 189 -2.26 2.43 19.35
CA GLU A 189 -3.54 2.15 18.67
C GLU A 189 -3.84 0.66 18.66
N ILE A 190 -2.92 -0.15 18.15
CA ILE A 190 -3.05 -1.61 18.16
C ILE A 190 -3.19 -2.13 19.59
N SER A 191 -2.39 -1.63 20.54
CA SER A 191 -2.48 -2.05 21.95
C SER A 191 -3.82 -1.71 22.60
N ALA A 192 -4.49 -0.63 22.17
CA ALA A 192 -5.83 -0.30 22.63
C ALA A 192 -6.86 -1.29 22.06
N LEU A 193 -6.78 -1.59 20.76
CA LEU A 193 -7.67 -2.56 20.11
C LEU A 193 -7.57 -3.97 20.72
N PHE A 194 -6.37 -4.40 21.11
CA PHE A 194 -6.21 -5.68 21.84
C PHE A 194 -6.89 -5.69 23.21
N LYS A 195 -6.92 -4.55 23.91
CA LYS A 195 -7.66 -4.43 25.18
C LYS A 195 -9.16 -4.47 24.94
N ASP A 196 -9.64 -3.83 23.87
CA ASP A 196 -11.05 -3.81 23.50
C ASP A 196 -11.55 -5.20 23.09
N LEU A 197 -10.69 -5.99 22.42
CA LEU A 197 -10.97 -7.41 22.13
C LEU A 197 -11.02 -8.30 23.38
N GLN A 198 -10.48 -7.82 24.51
CA GLN A 198 -10.31 -8.57 25.77
C GLN A 198 -9.64 -9.95 25.59
N ILE A 199 -8.67 -10.03 24.69
CA ILE A 199 -7.87 -11.24 24.47
C ILE A 199 -6.48 -11.09 25.09
N SER A 200 -5.92 -12.19 25.58
CA SER A 200 -4.59 -12.19 26.24
C SER A 200 -3.40 -12.11 25.27
N VAL A 201 -3.64 -11.84 23.98
CA VAL A 201 -2.57 -11.69 22.99
C VAL A 201 -1.90 -10.34 23.16
N ARG A 202 -0.56 -10.37 23.19
CA ARG A 202 0.27 -9.18 23.03
C ARG A 202 0.89 -9.21 21.63
N PRO A 203 0.76 -8.15 20.82
CA PRO A 203 1.26 -8.11 19.45
C PRO A 203 2.78 -7.86 19.38
N GLU A 204 3.56 -8.49 20.25
CA GLU A 204 4.99 -8.17 20.42
C GLU A 204 5.77 -8.36 19.12
N LYS A 205 5.54 -9.47 18.41
CA LYS A 205 6.17 -9.74 17.11
C LYS A 205 5.83 -8.65 16.07
N LEU A 206 4.57 -8.28 15.93
CA LEU A 206 4.13 -7.21 15.03
C LEU A 206 4.80 -5.88 15.37
N THR A 207 4.80 -5.50 16.65
CA THR A 207 5.42 -4.24 17.10
C THR A 207 6.95 -4.25 16.91
N ASN A 208 7.59 -5.40 17.09
CA ASN A 208 9.04 -5.57 16.89
C ASN A 208 9.41 -5.54 15.41
N ALA A 209 8.63 -6.21 14.55
CA ALA A 209 8.82 -6.18 13.10
C ALA A 209 8.71 -4.76 12.55
N ARG A 210 7.67 -4.01 12.97
CA ARG A 210 7.54 -2.58 12.63
C ARG A 210 8.75 -1.79 13.10
N LYS A 211 9.13 -1.94 14.38
CA LYS A 211 10.28 -1.22 14.95
C LYS A 211 11.57 -1.54 14.20
N ALA A 212 11.79 -2.80 13.82
CA ALA A 212 12.96 -3.22 13.05
C ALA A 212 12.99 -2.55 11.67
N ALA A 213 11.87 -2.57 10.94
CA ALA A 213 11.75 -1.94 9.62
C ALA A 213 12.05 -0.43 9.69
N TYR A 214 11.45 0.30 10.65
CA TYR A 214 11.67 1.74 10.79
C TYR A 214 13.07 2.08 11.31
N SER A 215 13.62 1.27 12.22
CA SER A 215 15.00 1.46 12.67
C SER A 215 16.00 1.22 11.55
N TRP A 216 15.72 0.29 10.64
CA TRP A 216 16.54 0.05 9.46
C TRP A 216 16.46 1.22 8.48
N MET A 217 15.26 1.76 8.22
CA MET A 217 15.08 2.94 7.37
C MET A 217 15.88 4.15 7.87
N ILE A 218 15.78 4.45 9.17
CA ILE A 218 16.52 5.57 9.79
C ILE A 218 18.03 5.41 9.59
N LYS A 219 18.57 4.20 9.79
CA LYS A 219 19.99 3.93 9.56
C LYS A 219 20.38 4.09 8.08
N ALA A 220 19.56 3.58 7.17
CA ALA A 220 19.80 3.70 5.73
C ALA A 220 19.81 5.18 5.28
N GLU A 221 18.93 6.01 5.84
CA GLU A 221 18.93 7.46 5.61
C GLU A 221 20.20 8.14 6.12
N GLU A 222 20.64 7.79 7.33
CA GLU A 222 21.84 8.35 7.95
C GLU A 222 23.11 7.97 7.15
N GLU A 223 23.24 6.71 6.75
CA GLU A 223 24.35 6.20 5.94
C GLU A 223 24.36 6.81 4.52
N GLY A 224 23.18 7.03 3.93
CA GLY A 224 23.02 7.71 2.64
C GLY A 224 23.40 9.20 2.66
N ARG A 225 23.26 9.88 3.81
CA ARG A 225 23.69 11.28 3.97
C ARG A 225 25.21 11.43 4.09
N VAL A 226 25.91 10.40 4.58
CA VAL A 226 27.37 10.42 4.80
C VAL A 226 28.16 10.15 3.51
N THR A 227 27.54 9.53 2.49
CA THR A 227 28.19 9.12 1.23
C THR A 227 27.94 10.08 0.05
N GLY A 228 27.39 11.27 0.32
CA GLY A 228 26.90 12.24 -0.67
C GLY A 228 27.93 13.01 -1.50
N GLU A 229 29.23 12.73 -1.39
CA GLU A 229 30.27 13.40 -2.19
C GLU A 229 30.88 12.43 -3.22
N GLU A 230 30.50 12.64 -4.48
CA GLU A 230 31.23 12.31 -5.72
C GLU A 230 31.70 10.86 -5.95
N ASP A 231 30.86 10.03 -6.60
CA ASP A 231 31.27 9.31 -7.81
C ASP A 231 30.05 8.80 -8.61
N GLN A 232 30.02 9.04 -9.92
CA GLN A 232 28.93 8.59 -10.80
C GLN A 232 29.40 7.32 -11.55
N GLY A 233 28.87 6.17 -11.14
CA GLY A 233 29.10 4.88 -11.80
C GLY A 233 29.57 3.74 -10.90
N ASP A 234 29.43 3.87 -9.58
CA ASP A 234 29.92 2.87 -8.62
C ASP A 234 28.92 1.69 -8.48
N PRO A 235 29.35 0.42 -8.71
CA PRO A 235 28.56 -0.78 -8.36
C PRO A 235 28.08 -0.81 -6.89
N GLN A 236 28.71 -0.03 -6.01
CA GLN A 236 28.25 0.15 -4.63
C GLN A 236 26.85 0.79 -4.53
N ARG A 237 26.46 1.70 -5.44
CA ARG A 237 25.13 2.37 -5.40
C ARG A 237 23.99 1.48 -5.90
N THR A 238 24.25 0.68 -6.93
CA THR A 238 23.31 -0.34 -7.42
C THR A 238 23.07 -1.40 -6.35
N SER A 239 24.10 -1.78 -5.60
CA SER A 239 23.92 -2.62 -4.40
C SER A 239 23.05 -1.94 -3.34
N THR A 240 23.13 -0.61 -3.16
CA THR A 240 22.30 0.12 -2.19
C THR A 240 20.81 0.15 -2.57
N ILE A 241 20.45 0.42 -3.84
CA ILE A 241 19.02 0.43 -4.25
C ILE A 241 18.39 -0.97 -4.17
N GLU A 242 19.16 -2.01 -4.53
CA GLU A 242 18.73 -3.41 -4.41
C GLU A 242 18.54 -3.79 -2.93
N ASN A 243 19.46 -3.40 -2.05
CA ASN A 243 19.34 -3.62 -0.61
C ASN A 243 18.10 -2.91 -0.01
N ILE A 244 17.78 -1.70 -0.46
CA ILE A 244 16.56 -0.99 -0.02
C ILE A 244 15.32 -1.73 -0.51
N HIS A 245 15.29 -2.15 -1.77
CA HIS A 245 14.18 -2.93 -2.30
C HIS A 245 13.99 -4.24 -1.54
N GLU A 246 15.05 -5.02 -1.34
CA GLU A 246 15.03 -6.27 -0.58
C GLU A 246 14.53 -6.05 0.85
N SER A 247 15.01 -5.01 1.53
CA SER A 247 14.55 -4.64 2.87
C SER A 247 13.06 -4.27 2.90
N ALA A 248 12.57 -3.58 1.87
CA ALA A 248 11.17 -3.22 1.73
C ALA A 248 10.29 -4.46 1.58
N ILE A 249 10.64 -5.38 0.66
CA ILE A 249 9.86 -6.61 0.44
C ILE A 249 9.87 -7.50 1.69
N ARG A 250 11.03 -7.63 2.36
CA ARG A 250 11.14 -8.36 3.62
C ARG A 250 10.28 -7.77 4.73
N SER A 251 10.31 -6.45 4.90
CA SER A 251 9.54 -5.76 5.92
C SER A 251 8.03 -5.91 5.69
N LEU A 252 7.59 -5.83 4.43
CA LEU A 252 6.19 -6.06 4.05
C LEU A 252 5.77 -7.51 4.34
N ALA A 253 6.56 -8.50 3.93
CA ALA A 253 6.28 -9.91 4.18
C ALA A 253 6.21 -10.22 5.68
N GLU A 254 7.16 -9.72 6.48
CA GLU A 254 7.21 -9.95 7.93
C GLU A 254 6.01 -9.32 8.65
N LEU A 255 5.68 -8.06 8.34
CA LEU A 255 4.52 -7.39 8.93
C LEU A 255 3.21 -8.08 8.58
N THR A 256 3.07 -8.53 7.32
CA THR A 256 1.87 -9.24 6.87
C THR A 256 1.73 -10.58 7.58
N ALA A 257 2.83 -11.35 7.70
CA ALA A 257 2.82 -12.61 8.43
C ALA A 257 2.48 -12.40 9.92
N CYS A 258 3.05 -11.37 10.56
CA CYS A 258 2.72 -11.01 11.94
C CYS A 258 1.25 -10.57 12.12
N ALA A 259 0.68 -9.87 11.14
CA ALA A 259 -0.73 -9.47 11.14
C ALA A 259 -1.66 -10.69 11.06
N ILE A 260 -1.36 -11.64 10.17
CA ILE A 260 -2.13 -12.88 10.04
C ILE A 260 -1.96 -13.77 11.28
N GLU A 261 -0.76 -13.81 11.89
CA GLU A 261 -0.54 -14.45 13.19
C GLU A 261 -1.47 -13.87 14.27
N VAL A 262 -1.60 -12.54 14.31
CA VAL A 262 -2.50 -11.84 15.24
C VAL A 262 -3.94 -12.29 15.04
N PHE A 263 -4.45 -12.33 13.80
CA PHE A 263 -5.81 -12.79 13.54
C PHE A 263 -6.01 -14.26 13.87
N HIS A 264 -5.09 -15.13 13.48
CA HIS A 264 -5.12 -16.54 13.86
C HIS A 264 -5.18 -16.75 15.39
N LYS A 265 -4.31 -16.07 16.15
CA LYS A 265 -4.32 -16.18 17.62
C LYS A 265 -5.57 -15.58 18.23
N SER A 266 -6.06 -14.48 17.67
CA SER A 266 -7.34 -13.87 18.09
C SER A 266 -8.49 -14.85 17.88
N ALA A 267 -8.56 -15.52 16.74
CA ALA A 267 -9.56 -16.55 16.45
C ALA A 267 -9.54 -17.68 17.50
N ALA A 268 -8.36 -18.24 17.79
CA ALA A 268 -8.22 -19.30 18.79
C ALA A 268 -8.70 -18.84 20.19
N LEU A 269 -8.38 -17.61 20.59
CA LEU A 269 -8.85 -17.06 21.87
C LEU A 269 -10.33 -16.69 21.85
N ILE A 270 -10.88 -16.27 20.72
CA ILE A 270 -12.32 -16.01 20.57
C ILE A 270 -13.13 -17.29 20.80
N LEU A 271 -12.67 -18.43 20.29
CA LEU A 271 -13.37 -19.71 20.40
C LEU A 271 -13.32 -20.35 21.79
N HIS A 272 -12.31 -20.02 22.58
CA HIS A 272 -12.03 -20.72 23.85
C HIS A 272 -12.01 -19.81 25.08
N GLY A 273 -12.04 -18.49 24.87
CA GLY A 273 -12.05 -17.50 25.94
C GLY A 273 -13.46 -17.16 26.37
N ASP A 274 -13.65 -17.02 27.68
CA ASP A 274 -14.82 -16.36 28.25
C ASP A 274 -14.60 -14.85 28.19
N THR A 275 -15.57 -14.11 27.65
CA THR A 275 -15.50 -12.66 27.52
C THR A 275 -16.86 -12.01 27.81
N GLN A 276 -16.82 -10.84 28.41
CA GLN A 276 -18.00 -10.03 28.69
C GLN A 276 -18.29 -9.04 27.54
N VAL A 277 -17.44 -9.00 26.51
CA VAL A 277 -17.60 -8.12 25.34
C VAL A 277 -18.47 -8.80 24.30
N SER A 278 -19.43 -8.05 23.75
CA SER A 278 -20.31 -8.57 22.68
C SER A 278 -19.51 -8.93 21.43
N ALA A 279 -20.00 -9.91 20.66
CA ALA A 279 -19.40 -10.28 19.40
C ALA A 279 -19.33 -9.12 18.40
N GLU A 280 -20.32 -8.21 18.41
CA GLU A 280 -20.35 -7.02 17.57
C GLU A 280 -19.21 -6.04 17.91
N SER A 281 -19.01 -5.73 19.20
CA SER A 281 -17.90 -4.86 19.63
C SER A 281 -16.54 -5.47 19.29
N ARG A 282 -16.41 -6.79 19.40
CA ARG A 282 -15.19 -7.51 19.01
C ARG A 282 -14.98 -7.46 17.50
N GLY A 283 -16.04 -7.63 16.70
CA GLY A 283 -16.00 -7.46 15.25
C GLY A 283 -15.51 -6.07 14.85
N LYS A 284 -16.02 -5.02 15.51
CA LYS A 284 -15.60 -3.63 15.26
C LYS A 284 -14.13 -3.42 15.58
N ALA A 285 -13.64 -3.95 16.71
CA ALA A 285 -12.23 -3.87 17.05
C ALA A 285 -11.34 -4.63 16.05
N LEU A 286 -11.79 -5.79 15.53
CA LEU A 286 -11.09 -6.50 14.46
C LEU A 286 -11.08 -5.72 13.15
N SER A 287 -12.19 -5.07 12.78
CA SER A 287 -12.26 -4.22 11.57
C SER A 287 -11.27 -3.06 11.68
N GLN A 288 -11.32 -2.31 12.80
CA GLN A 288 -10.39 -1.21 13.07
C GLN A 288 -8.92 -1.66 13.07
N MET A 289 -8.64 -2.85 13.61
CA MET A 289 -7.30 -3.44 13.57
C MET A 289 -6.86 -3.71 12.13
N THR A 290 -7.75 -4.23 11.29
CA THR A 290 -7.50 -4.46 9.85
C THR A 290 -7.18 -3.15 9.13
N VAL A 291 -7.94 -2.08 9.39
CA VAL A 291 -7.69 -0.74 8.84
C VAL A 291 -6.33 -0.21 9.27
N ALA A 292 -6.01 -0.26 10.57
CA ALA A 292 -4.73 0.20 11.10
C ALA A 292 -3.54 -0.55 10.47
N LEU A 293 -3.66 -1.86 10.27
CA LEU A 293 -2.66 -2.69 9.63
C LEU A 293 -2.45 -2.33 8.15
N CYS A 294 -3.53 -2.17 7.37
CA CYS A 294 -3.45 -1.77 5.96
C CYS A 294 -2.86 -0.36 5.80
N LYS A 295 -3.21 0.56 6.70
CA LYS A 295 -2.63 1.91 6.75
C LYS A 295 -1.14 1.86 7.04
N GLU A 296 -0.70 1.05 7.99
CA GLU A 296 0.72 0.88 8.32
C GLU A 296 1.53 0.31 7.14
N LEU A 297 1.02 -0.72 6.44
CA LEU A 297 1.66 -1.24 5.23
C LEU A 297 1.79 -0.17 4.14
N SER A 298 0.75 0.66 3.97
CA SER A 298 0.75 1.77 3.03
C SER A 298 1.75 2.86 3.40
N GLN A 299 1.92 3.15 4.70
CA GLN A 299 2.92 4.11 5.17
C GLN A 299 4.34 3.57 4.99
N LEU A 300 4.57 2.31 5.35
CA LEU A 300 5.86 1.65 5.16
C LEU A 300 6.28 1.66 3.68
N SER A 301 5.37 1.29 2.77
CA SER A 301 5.66 1.28 1.33
C SER A 301 5.98 2.66 0.78
N LYS A 302 5.25 3.71 1.21
CA LYS A 302 5.53 5.11 0.85
C LYS A 302 6.90 5.56 1.34
N ARG A 303 7.29 5.22 2.57
CA ARG A 303 8.62 5.59 3.10
C ARG A 303 9.73 4.86 2.36
N MET A 304 9.63 3.55 2.20
CA MET A 304 10.63 2.75 1.47
C MET A 304 10.78 3.20 0.01
N THR A 305 9.70 3.54 -0.68
CA THR A 305 9.77 4.05 -2.06
C THR A 305 10.35 5.46 -2.14
N THR A 306 10.14 6.30 -1.12
CA THR A 306 10.84 7.60 -0.99
C THR A 306 12.35 7.39 -0.83
N LEU A 307 12.77 6.40 -0.03
CA LEU A 307 14.18 6.03 0.11
C LEU A 307 14.77 5.51 -1.20
N LEU A 308 14.07 4.59 -1.88
CA LEU A 308 14.46 4.10 -3.21
C LEU A 308 14.64 5.24 -4.20
N THR A 309 13.68 6.17 -4.25
CA THR A 309 13.72 7.31 -5.17
C THR A 309 14.91 8.23 -4.88
N THR A 310 15.21 8.44 -3.59
CA THR A 310 16.33 9.30 -3.16
C THR A 310 17.68 8.63 -3.46
N ALA A 311 17.85 7.37 -3.09
CA ALA A 311 19.07 6.61 -3.32
C ALA A 311 19.33 6.34 -4.81
N GLY A 312 18.26 6.14 -5.58
CA GLY A 312 18.28 5.89 -7.02
C GLY A 312 18.19 7.15 -7.89
N ALA A 313 18.38 8.36 -7.35
CA ALA A 313 18.18 9.60 -8.11
C ALA A 313 19.08 9.72 -9.36
N SER A 314 20.24 9.06 -9.36
CA SER A 314 21.16 8.98 -10.51
C SER A 314 20.92 7.77 -11.42
N GLU A 315 20.03 6.87 -11.04
CA GLU A 315 19.77 5.64 -11.78
C GLU A 315 18.78 5.86 -12.92
N LYS A 316 18.85 4.99 -13.92
CA LYS A 316 17.91 5.07 -15.04
C LYS A 316 16.51 4.61 -14.61
N SER A 317 15.49 5.23 -15.20
CA SER A 317 14.09 4.96 -14.87
C SER A 317 13.65 3.52 -15.16
N ASP A 318 14.27 2.85 -16.15
CA ASP A 318 14.02 1.44 -16.47
C ASP A 318 14.57 0.47 -15.41
N ILE A 319 15.48 0.91 -14.54
CA ILE A 319 15.99 0.15 -13.40
C ILE A 319 15.20 0.49 -12.13
N LEU A 320 14.98 1.77 -11.87
CA LEU A 320 14.37 2.24 -10.62
C LEU A 320 12.84 1.99 -10.57
N ASN A 321 12.11 2.25 -11.67
CA ASN A 321 10.66 2.15 -11.66
C ASN A 321 10.16 0.73 -11.35
N PRO A 322 10.72 -0.35 -11.91
CA PRO A 322 10.31 -1.71 -11.54
C PRO A 322 10.44 -2.01 -10.05
N LEU A 323 11.50 -1.53 -9.38
CA LEU A 323 11.67 -1.71 -7.93
C LEU A 323 10.60 -0.96 -7.13
N ILE A 324 10.32 0.30 -7.50
CA ILE A 324 9.27 1.10 -6.86
C ILE A 324 7.90 0.44 -7.06
N THR A 325 7.60 0.03 -8.30
CA THR A 325 6.36 -0.68 -8.62
C THR A 325 6.25 -2.00 -7.85
N GLY A 326 7.35 -2.75 -7.72
CA GLY A 326 7.40 -3.99 -6.94
C GLY A 326 7.00 -3.77 -5.48
N VAL A 327 7.54 -2.74 -4.83
CA VAL A 327 7.17 -2.41 -3.44
C VAL A 327 5.69 -2.08 -3.30
N PHE A 328 5.12 -1.29 -4.23
CA PHE A 328 3.68 -0.96 -4.18
C PHE A 328 2.78 -2.16 -4.45
N LEU A 329 3.16 -3.02 -5.41
CA LEU A 329 2.41 -4.24 -5.72
C LEU A 329 2.39 -5.18 -4.51
N GLU A 330 3.53 -5.41 -3.86
CA GLU A 330 3.56 -6.27 -2.69
C GLU A 330 2.88 -5.66 -1.46
N ALA A 331 2.90 -4.34 -1.32
CA ALA A 331 2.11 -3.67 -0.28
C ALA A 331 0.59 -3.82 -0.52
N SER A 332 0.16 -3.73 -1.79
CA SER A 332 -1.24 -3.95 -2.17
C SER A 332 -1.65 -5.40 -1.93
N ASN A 333 -0.83 -6.37 -2.33
CA ASN A 333 -1.07 -7.79 -2.07
C ASN A 333 -1.17 -8.07 -0.56
N SER A 334 -0.24 -7.50 0.21
CA SER A 334 -0.22 -7.61 1.67
C SER A 334 -1.50 -7.10 2.31
N ALA A 335 -2.01 -5.95 1.88
CA ALA A 335 -3.29 -5.42 2.35
C ALA A 335 -4.46 -6.36 2.03
N SER A 336 -4.51 -6.91 0.82
CA SER A 336 -5.52 -7.91 0.44
C SER A 336 -5.44 -9.17 1.29
N TYR A 337 -4.25 -9.68 1.59
CA TYR A 337 -4.10 -10.87 2.46
C TYR A 337 -4.59 -10.62 3.88
N ILE A 338 -4.36 -9.42 4.42
CA ILE A 338 -4.86 -9.01 5.74
C ILE A 338 -6.39 -8.90 5.71
N GLN A 339 -6.96 -8.28 4.69
CA GLN A 339 -8.43 -8.17 4.52
C GLN A 339 -9.09 -9.54 4.38
N ASP A 340 -8.52 -10.44 3.58
CA ASP A 340 -9.03 -11.81 3.42
C ASP A 340 -8.91 -12.59 4.74
N ALA A 341 -7.81 -12.45 5.48
CA ALA A 341 -7.65 -13.07 6.78
C ALA A 341 -8.67 -12.53 7.81
N PHE A 342 -9.00 -11.24 7.75
CA PHE A 342 -10.07 -10.66 8.55
C PHE A 342 -11.41 -11.33 8.24
N GLN A 343 -11.77 -11.54 6.97
CA GLN A 343 -13.02 -12.22 6.59
C GLN A 343 -13.15 -13.64 7.18
N LEU A 344 -12.03 -14.34 7.36
CA LEU A 344 -12.01 -15.67 7.98
C LEU A 344 -12.42 -15.66 9.46
N LEU A 345 -12.41 -14.49 10.13
CA LEU A 345 -12.82 -14.36 11.53
C LEU A 345 -14.33 -14.30 11.72
N LEU A 346 -15.11 -14.01 10.66
CA LEU A 346 -16.57 -13.89 10.79
C LEU A 346 -17.21 -15.17 11.33
N PRO A 347 -16.99 -16.37 10.76
CA PRO A 347 -17.58 -17.60 11.30
C PRO A 347 -17.13 -17.91 12.73
N VAL A 348 -15.92 -17.47 13.10
CA VAL A 348 -15.36 -17.63 14.46
C VAL A 348 -16.10 -16.74 15.47
N LEU A 349 -16.43 -15.50 15.10
CA LEU A 349 -17.25 -14.63 15.95
C LEU A 349 -18.71 -15.09 16.00
N GLU A 350 -19.27 -15.55 14.89
CA GLU A 350 -20.64 -16.08 14.84
C GLU A 350 -20.82 -17.25 15.82
N ILE A 351 -19.89 -18.21 15.85
CA ILE A 351 -19.98 -19.33 16.79
C ILE A 351 -19.77 -18.88 18.24
N SER A 352 -18.87 -17.93 18.49
CA SER A 352 -18.67 -17.36 19.83
C SER A 352 -19.92 -16.64 20.33
N HIS A 353 -20.60 -15.89 19.45
CA HIS A 353 -21.88 -15.24 19.74
C HIS A 353 -22.96 -16.27 20.10
N ILE A 354 -23.12 -17.30 19.26
CA ILE A 354 -24.09 -18.38 19.52
C ILE A 354 -23.82 -19.04 20.88
N GLN A 355 -22.57 -19.34 21.20
CA GLN A 355 -22.20 -19.96 22.46
C GLN A 355 -22.51 -19.07 23.66
N SER A 356 -22.37 -17.75 23.53
CA SER A 356 -22.70 -16.79 24.60
C SER A 356 -24.21 -16.63 24.85
N ARG A 357 -25.07 -17.08 23.92
CA ARG A 357 -26.53 -17.10 24.09
C ARG A 357 -27.02 -18.27 24.96
N THR A 358 -26.25 -19.37 24.98
CA THR A 358 -26.51 -20.60 25.75
C THR A 358 -25.85 -20.56 27.11
#